data_AF-A0AAF0AUU5-F1
#
_entry.id   AF-A0AAF0AUU5-F1
#
_cell.length_a   1.000
_cell.length_b   1.000
_cell.length_c   1.000
_cell.angle_alpha   90.00
_cell.angle_beta   90.00
_cell.angle_gamma   90.00
#
_symmetry.space_group_name_H-M   'P 1'
#
loop_
_entity.id
_entity.type
_entity.pdbx_description
1 polymer ?
#
loop_
_entity_poly.entity_id
_entity_poly.type
_entity_poly.pdbx_seq_one_letter_code
_entity_poly.pdbx_strand_id
1 'polypeptide(L)'
;MSYKKNGRSIFSPKKNEKVIELQENPTTGSSQEHLGPISGAERKIQAILDEHAQIIFLPKECEKVHRIRKALGEQLRVWCEECEERAMNYKSKSKKLQEEFYIQKELVEQITTIKASIQEKERAQEITDLKTLIAEVSKEISELERKLSILYDHRSHLVKRLQTCDSLEQTEIHDLEDQLLRLQEQYDARPHVNKITRTIYALREKESFLRFMVSQANSGIQFYQRFVEEVHPSEMKLQSLSPSTATSKADLPISEAERSEIATLLSSILHSFKSALEVAISNNWKPIIILLEQDIVLYEERMNSFSSMTPSDTSLEIASQK
;
A
#
# COMPACT_ATOMS: atom_id res chain seq x y z
N MET A 1 -17.38 -21.90 27.00
CA MET A 1 -18.54 -21.74 27.90
C MET A 1 -19.80 -21.88 27.09
N SER A 2 -20.59 -22.91 27.42
CA SER A 2 -21.93 -23.16 26.89
C SER A 2 -22.90 -22.12 27.47
N TYR A 3 -23.88 -21.64 26.68
CA TYR A 3 -25.31 -21.88 26.92
C TYR A 3 -26.20 -21.12 25.92
N LYS A 4 -26.98 -21.93 25.19
CA LYS A 4 -28.42 -21.78 24.87
C LYS A 4 -28.87 -20.70 23.88
N LYS A 5 -29.05 -21.19 22.63
CA LYS A 5 -30.14 -20.85 21.71
C LYS A 5 -31.49 -20.80 22.45
N ASN A 6 -32.15 -19.65 22.43
CA ASN A 6 -33.59 -19.55 22.61
C ASN A 6 -34.22 -19.32 21.24
N GLY A 7 -34.61 -20.43 20.59
CA GLY A 7 -35.58 -20.38 19.51
C GLY A 7 -36.95 -20.09 20.08
N ARG A 8 -37.52 -18.92 19.79
CA ARG A 8 -38.96 -18.72 19.87
C ARG A 8 -39.60 -19.29 18.61
N SER A 9 -39.76 -20.61 18.61
CA SER A 9 -40.87 -21.24 17.90
C SER A 9 -42.08 -21.15 18.83
N ILE A 10 -43.03 -20.26 18.51
CA ILE A 10 -44.39 -20.30 19.06
C ILE A 10 -45.35 -20.08 17.88
N PHE A 11 -45.33 -21.01 16.94
CA PHE A 11 -46.52 -21.34 16.15
C PHE A 11 -46.87 -22.77 16.50
N SER A 12 -47.77 -22.91 17.45
CA SER A 12 -48.45 -24.16 17.77
C SER A 12 -49.89 -23.82 18.14
N PRO A 13 -50.81 -23.78 17.18
CA PRO A 13 -52.21 -23.97 17.52
C PRO A 13 -52.41 -25.49 17.68
N LYS A 14 -52.21 -25.96 18.92
CA LYS A 14 -52.84 -27.21 19.35
C LYS A 14 -54.34 -26.96 19.37
N LYS A 15 -55.02 -27.57 18.39
CA LYS A 15 -56.20 -28.42 18.61
C LYS A 15 -57.25 -27.86 19.58
N ASN A 16 -58.28 -27.23 19.02
CA ASN A 16 -59.68 -27.49 19.36
C ASN A 16 -60.59 -26.83 18.31
N GLU A 17 -60.39 -27.14 17.03
CA GLU A 17 -61.53 -27.15 16.13
C GLU A 17 -62.39 -28.33 16.55
N LYS A 18 -63.47 -28.06 17.29
CA LYS A 18 -64.68 -28.84 17.11
C LYS A 18 -65.14 -28.54 15.69
N VAL A 19 -64.54 -29.24 14.72
CA VAL A 19 -65.18 -29.48 13.44
C VAL A 19 -66.48 -30.17 13.81
N ILE A 20 -67.58 -29.42 13.80
CA ILE A 20 -68.89 -30.01 13.62
C ILE A 20 -68.81 -30.53 12.18
N GLU A 21 -68.34 -31.77 12.04
CA GLU A 21 -68.63 -32.56 10.85
C GLU A 21 -70.16 -32.60 10.79
N LEU A 22 -70.74 -31.67 10.03
CA LEU A 22 -72.06 -31.86 9.45
C LEU A 22 -71.89 -33.05 8.51
N GLN A 23 -72.02 -34.22 9.12
CA GLN A 23 -72.12 -35.48 8.43
C GLN A 23 -73.33 -35.35 7.51
N GLU A 24 -73.08 -35.06 6.24
CA GLU A 24 -74.04 -35.24 5.14
C GLU A 24 -74.25 -36.74 4.95
N ASN A 25 -74.79 -37.41 5.98
CA ASN A 25 -75.50 -38.64 5.74
C ASN A 25 -76.90 -38.22 5.31
N PRO A 26 -77.35 -38.53 4.08
CA PRO A 26 -78.78 -38.68 3.88
C PRO A 26 -79.14 -39.82 4.83
N THR A 27 -79.74 -39.49 5.97
CA THR A 27 -80.35 -40.51 6.80
C THR A 27 -81.44 -41.09 5.93
N THR A 28 -81.12 -42.18 5.22
CA THR A 28 -82.02 -43.23 4.79
C THR A 28 -82.59 -43.87 6.05
N GLY A 29 -83.25 -43.05 6.87
CA GLY A 29 -84.22 -43.48 7.84
C GLY A 29 -85.42 -43.85 7.00
N SER A 30 -85.52 -45.14 6.73
CA SER A 30 -86.74 -45.83 6.36
C SER A 30 -87.82 -45.48 7.39
N SER A 31 -88.42 -44.30 7.27
CA SER A 31 -89.74 -44.00 7.82
C SER A 31 -90.74 -44.68 6.90
N GLN A 32 -90.70 -46.01 6.86
CA GLN A 32 -91.95 -46.76 6.83
C GLN A 32 -92.65 -46.40 8.14
N GLU A 33 -93.28 -45.22 8.17
CA GLU A 33 -94.44 -45.04 9.02
C GLU A 33 -95.41 -46.11 8.54
N HIS A 34 -95.37 -47.28 9.20
CA HIS A 34 -96.40 -48.29 9.05
C HIS A 34 -97.72 -47.55 9.19
N LEU A 35 -98.47 -47.45 8.10
CA LEU A 35 -99.87 -47.03 8.13
C LEU A 35 -100.52 -48.00 9.10
N GLY A 36 -100.69 -47.55 10.35
CA GLY A 36 -101.18 -48.41 11.43
C GLY A 36 -102.51 -49.02 11.01
N PRO A 37 -102.82 -50.25 11.45
CA PRO A 37 -104.01 -50.97 11.02
C PRO A 37 -105.24 -50.06 11.10
N ILE A 38 -106.04 -50.09 10.04
CA ILE A 38 -107.27 -49.31 10.03
C ILE A 38 -108.26 -49.98 11.01
N SER A 39 -109.03 -49.11 11.61
CA SER A 39 -109.79 -49.20 12.86
C SER A 39 -110.64 -50.46 13.09
N GLY A 40 -111.25 -50.54 14.27
CA GLY A 40 -112.35 -51.47 14.57
C GLY A 40 -113.53 -51.39 13.60
N ALA A 41 -113.70 -50.30 12.83
CA ALA A 41 -114.68 -50.20 11.75
C ALA A 41 -114.43 -51.21 10.62
N GLU A 42 -113.18 -51.40 10.16
CA GLU A 42 -112.86 -52.43 9.16
C GLU A 42 -113.13 -53.84 9.67
N ARG A 43 -112.75 -54.10 10.93
CA ARG A 43 -113.02 -55.39 11.57
C ARG A 43 -114.52 -55.67 11.67
N LYS A 44 -115.34 -54.64 11.92
CA LYS A 44 -116.81 -54.73 11.96
C LYS A 44 -117.42 -54.87 10.56
N ILE A 45 -116.91 -54.16 9.55
CA ILE A 45 -117.32 -54.32 8.15
C ILE A 45 -117.08 -55.76 7.71
N GLN A 46 -115.90 -56.33 8.00
CA GLN A 46 -115.59 -57.72 7.68
C GLN A 46 -116.55 -58.68 8.37
N ALA A 47 -116.81 -58.50 9.68
CA ALA A 47 -117.76 -59.34 10.41
C ALA A 47 -119.20 -59.27 9.84
N ILE A 48 -119.66 -58.09 9.42
CA ILE A 48 -120.98 -57.90 8.79
C ILE A 48 -121.03 -58.52 7.39
N LEU A 49 -119.95 -58.44 6.62
CA LEU A 49 -119.84 -59.10 5.32
C LEU A 49 -119.86 -60.63 5.45
N ASP A 50 -119.19 -61.17 6.47
CA ASP A 50 -119.19 -62.60 6.79
C ASP A 50 -120.61 -63.07 7.20
N GLU A 51 -121.34 -62.28 7.98
CA GLU A 51 -122.74 -62.54 8.33
C GLU A 51 -123.68 -62.46 7.11
N HIS A 52 -123.49 -61.47 6.24
CA HIS A 52 -124.25 -61.32 5.00
C HIS A 52 -124.08 -62.53 4.06
N ALA A 53 -122.85 -63.05 3.93
CA ALA A 53 -122.54 -64.20 3.08
C ALA A 53 -123.27 -65.47 3.53
N GLN A 54 -123.56 -65.62 4.83
CA GLN A 54 -124.25 -66.77 5.38
C GLN A 54 -125.77 -66.76 5.13
N ILE A 55 -126.39 -65.59 4.95
CA ILE A 55 -127.85 -65.43 4.97
C ILE A 55 -128.46 -65.23 3.57
N ILE A 56 -127.67 -64.81 2.57
CA ILE A 56 -128.19 -64.40 1.25
C ILE A 56 -128.88 -65.51 0.43
N PHE A 57 -128.64 -66.78 0.74
CA PHE A 57 -129.22 -67.93 0.03
C PHE A 57 -130.45 -68.57 0.72
N LEU A 58 -130.93 -68.01 1.84
CA LEU A 58 -132.04 -68.57 2.61
C LEU A 58 -133.41 -68.02 2.15
N PRO A 59 -134.38 -68.88 1.78
CA PRO A 59 -135.72 -68.44 1.39
C PRO A 59 -136.52 -67.93 2.60
N LYS A 60 -137.12 -66.73 2.47
CA LYS A 60 -137.96 -65.99 3.45
C LYS A 60 -137.26 -65.09 4.48
N GLU A 61 -136.02 -64.63 4.26
CA GLU A 61 -135.32 -63.74 5.20
C GLU A 61 -135.04 -62.30 4.67
N CYS A 62 -135.94 -61.77 3.84
CA CYS A 62 -135.77 -60.44 3.21
C CYS A 62 -135.50 -59.30 4.23
N GLU A 63 -136.17 -59.34 5.39
CA GLU A 63 -135.97 -58.33 6.45
C GLU A 63 -134.58 -58.39 7.12
N LYS A 64 -133.97 -59.58 7.25
CA LYS A 64 -132.64 -59.75 7.85
C LYS A 64 -131.55 -59.23 6.92
N VAL A 65 -131.67 -59.52 5.61
CA VAL A 65 -130.78 -58.98 4.58
C VAL A 65 -130.83 -57.45 4.54
N HIS A 66 -132.03 -56.85 4.68
CA HIS A 66 -132.17 -55.39 4.73
C HIS A 66 -131.45 -54.78 5.96
N ARG A 67 -131.58 -55.39 7.15
CA ARG A 67 -130.88 -54.93 8.36
C ARG A 67 -129.35 -55.00 8.23
N ILE A 68 -128.82 -56.10 7.68
CA ILE A 68 -127.38 -56.30 7.48
C ILE A 68 -126.82 -55.27 6.49
N ARG A 69 -127.51 -55.03 5.37
CA ARG A 69 -127.10 -53.98 4.40
C ARG A 69 -127.11 -52.59 5.02
N LYS A 70 -128.08 -52.29 5.88
CA LYS A 70 -128.13 -51.02 6.64
C LYS A 70 -126.95 -50.90 7.62
N ALA A 71 -126.63 -51.98 8.34
CA ALA A 71 -125.49 -52.01 9.26
C ALA A 71 -124.14 -51.88 8.52
N LEU A 72 -123.99 -52.54 7.36
CA LEU A 72 -122.82 -52.41 6.50
C LEU A 72 -122.66 -50.98 5.97
N GLY A 73 -123.75 -50.36 5.50
CA GLY A 73 -123.74 -48.97 5.05
C GLY A 73 -123.32 -48.00 6.15
N GLU A 74 -123.77 -48.23 7.38
CA GLU A 74 -123.39 -47.43 8.54
C GLU A 74 -121.92 -47.62 8.93
N GLN A 75 -121.39 -48.85 8.92
CA GLN A 75 -119.97 -49.07 9.23
C GLN A 75 -119.03 -48.56 8.11
N LEU A 76 -119.44 -48.67 6.84
CA LEU A 76 -118.72 -48.07 5.72
C LEU A 76 -118.68 -46.54 5.83
N ARG A 77 -119.76 -45.91 6.29
CA ARG A 77 -119.78 -44.47 6.59
C ARG A 77 -118.78 -44.09 7.67
N VAL A 78 -118.77 -44.83 8.79
CA VAL A 78 -117.80 -44.61 9.89
C VAL A 78 -116.37 -44.80 9.42
N TRP A 79 -116.09 -45.81 8.58
CA TRP A 79 -114.77 -46.03 8.02
C TRP A 79 -114.31 -44.88 7.12
N CYS A 80 -115.19 -44.36 6.26
CA CYS A 80 -114.89 -43.18 5.45
C CYS A 80 -114.56 -41.95 6.33
N GLU A 81 -115.34 -41.70 7.38
CA GLU A 81 -115.11 -40.61 8.33
C GLU A 81 -113.73 -40.75 9.02
N GLU A 82 -113.35 -41.96 9.45
CA GLU A 82 -112.03 -42.23 10.05
C GLU A 82 -110.87 -42.06 9.06
N CYS A 83 -111.06 -42.46 7.80
CA CYS A 83 -110.09 -42.26 6.73
C CYS A 83 -109.89 -40.76 6.43
N GLU A 84 -110.98 -39.98 6.38
CA GLU A 84 -110.93 -38.53 6.19
C GLU A 84 -110.21 -37.84 7.36
N GLU A 85 -110.52 -38.20 8.61
CA GLU A 85 -109.87 -37.65 9.80
C GLU A 85 -108.35 -37.92 9.78
N ARG A 86 -107.94 -39.17 9.46
CA ARG A 86 -106.52 -39.53 9.33
C ARG A 86 -105.85 -38.77 8.19
N ALA A 87 -106.49 -38.65 7.03
CA ALA A 87 -105.96 -37.89 5.91
C ALA A 87 -105.74 -36.41 6.28
N MET A 88 -106.68 -35.81 7.02
CA MET A 88 -106.55 -34.44 7.53
C MET A 88 -105.42 -34.31 8.56
N ASN A 89 -105.25 -35.29 9.45
CA ASN A 89 -104.13 -35.34 10.39
C ASN A 89 -102.77 -35.44 9.67
N TYR A 90 -102.64 -36.31 8.67
CA TYR A 90 -101.42 -36.42 7.86
C TYR A 90 -101.14 -35.15 7.06
N LYS A 91 -102.17 -34.53 6.48
CA LYS A 91 -102.05 -33.24 5.79
C LYS A 91 -101.54 -32.13 6.73
N SER A 92 -102.08 -32.08 7.95
CA SER A 92 -101.64 -31.13 8.99
C SER A 92 -100.19 -31.40 9.42
N LYS A 93 -99.82 -32.66 9.67
CA LYS A 93 -98.44 -33.07 10.02
C LYS A 93 -97.45 -32.75 8.89
N SER A 94 -97.82 -33.04 7.64
CA SER A 94 -97.02 -32.70 6.45
C SER A 94 -96.80 -31.19 6.33
N LYS A 95 -97.83 -30.38 6.58
CA LYS A 95 -97.69 -28.91 6.54
C LYS A 95 -96.72 -28.39 7.60
N LYS A 96 -96.82 -28.90 8.84
CA LYS A 96 -95.89 -28.53 9.92
C LYS A 96 -94.44 -28.91 9.60
N LEU A 97 -94.22 -30.13 9.10
CA LEU A 97 -92.88 -30.58 8.69
C LEU A 97 -92.33 -29.75 7.52
N GLN A 98 -93.19 -29.32 6.61
CA GLN A 98 -92.80 -28.45 5.50
C GLN A 98 -92.40 -27.04 5.98
N GLU A 99 -93.13 -26.48 6.95
CA GLU A 99 -92.77 -25.21 7.60
C GLU A 99 -91.42 -25.32 8.34
N GLU A 100 -91.21 -26.38 9.12
CA GLU A 100 -89.93 -26.66 9.78
C GLU A 100 -88.77 -26.82 8.79
N PHE A 101 -89.00 -27.51 7.67
CA PHE A 101 -88.01 -27.64 6.61
C PHE A 101 -87.61 -26.28 6.01
N TYR A 102 -88.56 -25.39 5.76
CA TYR A 102 -88.26 -24.05 5.25
C TYR A 102 -87.44 -23.22 6.25
N ILE A 103 -87.77 -23.28 7.55
CA ILE A 103 -87.00 -22.60 8.59
C ILE A 103 -85.57 -23.16 8.65
N GLN A 104 -85.40 -24.49 8.60
CA GLN A 104 -84.07 -25.10 8.59
C GLN A 104 -83.24 -24.69 7.37
N LYS A 105 -83.88 -24.65 6.19
CA LYS A 105 -83.22 -24.22 4.96
C LYS A 105 -82.73 -22.76 5.07
N GLU A 106 -83.57 -21.86 5.57
CA GLU A 106 -83.22 -20.45 5.77
C GLU A 106 -82.04 -20.30 6.76
N LEU A 107 -82.06 -21.03 7.87
CA LEU A 107 -80.97 -21.01 8.86
C LEU A 107 -79.64 -21.49 8.25
N VAL A 108 -79.65 -22.52 7.41
CA VAL A 108 -78.43 -23.00 6.73
C VAL A 108 -77.89 -21.93 5.77
N GLU A 109 -78.76 -21.28 5.00
CA GLU A 109 -78.37 -20.18 4.10
C GLU A 109 -77.78 -18.98 4.90
N GLN A 110 -78.35 -18.64 6.05
CA GLN A 110 -77.80 -17.60 6.92
C GLN A 110 -76.43 -18.00 7.51
N ILE A 111 -76.28 -19.24 7.99
CA ILE A 111 -75.01 -19.73 8.54
C ILE A 111 -73.89 -19.69 7.49
N THR A 112 -74.17 -20.13 6.26
CA THR A 112 -73.18 -20.12 5.17
C THR A 112 -72.75 -18.70 4.82
N THR A 113 -73.71 -17.77 4.75
CA THR A 113 -73.44 -16.34 4.51
C THR A 113 -72.59 -15.71 5.61
N ILE A 114 -72.92 -15.98 6.88
CA ILE A 114 -72.16 -15.46 8.03
C ILE A 114 -70.74 -16.04 8.06
N LYS A 115 -70.57 -17.34 7.81
CA LYS A 115 -69.24 -17.98 7.72
C LYS A 115 -68.36 -17.32 6.65
N ALA A 116 -68.93 -17.04 5.47
CA ALA A 116 -68.20 -16.35 4.41
C ALA A 116 -67.78 -14.94 4.83
N SER A 117 -68.68 -14.19 5.50
CA SER A 117 -68.37 -12.85 6.00
C SER A 117 -67.28 -12.84 7.07
N ILE A 118 -67.28 -13.79 8.01
CA ILE A 118 -66.23 -13.93 9.02
C ILE A 118 -64.88 -14.18 8.34
N GLN A 119 -64.79 -15.11 7.39
CA GLN A 119 -63.55 -15.40 6.67
C GLN A 119 -63.02 -14.18 5.89
N GLU A 120 -63.91 -13.39 5.29
CA GLU A 120 -63.51 -12.15 4.61
C GLU A 120 -62.93 -11.12 5.59
N LYS A 121 -63.56 -10.96 6.77
CA LYS A 121 -63.07 -10.06 7.81
C LYS A 121 -61.74 -10.49 8.41
N GLU A 122 -61.56 -11.79 8.65
CA GLU A 122 -60.29 -12.35 9.12
C GLU A 122 -59.15 -12.10 8.12
N ARG A 123 -59.39 -12.33 6.82
CA ARG A 123 -58.41 -12.02 5.76
C ARG A 123 -58.09 -10.52 5.70
N ALA A 124 -59.10 -9.66 5.83
CA ALA A 124 -58.89 -8.22 5.82
C ALA A 124 -58.05 -7.74 7.03
N GLN A 125 -58.25 -8.35 8.20
CA GLN A 125 -57.44 -8.10 9.39
C GLN A 125 -55.99 -8.57 9.18
N GLU A 126 -55.79 -9.79 8.69
CA GLU A 126 -54.46 -10.34 8.38
C GLU A 126 -53.69 -9.45 7.39
N ILE A 127 -54.35 -8.96 6.34
CA ILE A 127 -53.75 -8.01 5.39
C ILE A 127 -53.32 -6.72 6.08
N THR A 128 -54.11 -6.21 7.02
CA THR A 128 -53.82 -4.97 7.75
C THR A 128 -52.63 -5.14 8.69
N ASP A 129 -52.56 -6.27 9.40
CA ASP A 129 -51.45 -6.61 10.28
C ASP A 129 -50.15 -6.78 9.49
N LEU A 130 -50.20 -7.48 8.34
CA LEU A 130 -49.05 -7.64 7.44
C LEU A 130 -48.57 -6.29 6.88
N LYS A 131 -49.49 -5.39 6.49
CA LYS A 131 -49.12 -4.03 6.03
C LYS A 131 -48.37 -3.25 7.10
N THR A 132 -48.79 -3.37 8.36
CA THR A 132 -48.14 -2.70 9.49
C THR A 132 -46.73 -3.25 9.70
N LEU A 133 -46.58 -4.57 9.71
CA LEU A 133 -45.27 -5.22 9.85
C LEU A 133 -44.32 -4.87 8.70
N ILE A 134 -44.82 -4.83 7.45
CA ILE A 134 -44.03 -4.40 6.29
C ILE A 134 -43.55 -2.96 6.44
N ALA A 135 -44.39 -2.05 6.96
CA ALA A 135 -44.02 -0.66 7.19
C ALA A 135 -42.92 -0.53 8.26
N GLU A 136 -43.01 -1.30 9.35
CA GLU A 136 -41.97 -1.35 10.40
C GLU A 136 -40.64 -1.86 9.83
N VAL A 137 -40.66 -2.98 9.10
CA VAL A 137 -39.46 -3.54 8.45
C VAL A 137 -38.88 -2.54 7.43
N SER A 138 -39.70 -1.84 6.65
CA SER A 138 -39.24 -0.84 5.69
C SER A 138 -38.53 0.34 6.36
N LYS A 139 -39.00 0.73 7.56
CA LYS A 139 -38.34 1.74 8.39
C LYS A 139 -36.98 1.27 8.89
N GLU A 140 -36.87 0.02 9.34
CA GLU A 140 -35.60 -0.58 9.76
C GLU A 140 -34.60 -0.66 8.59
N ILE A 141 -35.05 -1.08 7.40
CA ILE A 141 -34.23 -1.10 6.19
C ILE A 141 -33.69 0.29 5.89
N SER A 142 -34.56 1.31 5.86
CA SER A 142 -34.15 2.70 5.62
C SER A 142 -33.11 3.20 6.64
N GLU A 143 -33.25 2.82 7.92
CA GLU A 143 -32.28 3.21 8.95
C GLU A 143 -30.92 2.52 8.75
N LEU A 144 -30.93 1.24 8.37
CA LEU A 144 -29.71 0.50 8.07
C LEU A 144 -29.00 1.03 6.82
N GLU A 145 -29.74 1.37 5.77
CA GLU A 145 -29.20 2.01 4.55
C GLU A 145 -28.56 3.36 4.88
N ARG A 146 -29.19 4.17 5.74
CA ARG A 146 -28.61 5.43 6.22
C ARG A 146 -27.30 5.21 6.98
N LYS A 147 -27.27 4.21 7.89
CA LYS A 147 -26.04 3.86 8.63
C LYS A 147 -24.93 3.40 7.68
N LEU A 148 -25.28 2.59 6.68
CA LEU A 148 -24.35 2.12 5.66
C LEU A 148 -23.78 3.27 4.83
N SER A 149 -24.61 4.24 4.42
CA SER A 149 -24.16 5.44 3.71
C SER A 149 -23.12 6.23 4.51
N ILE A 150 -23.37 6.45 5.81
CA ILE A 150 -22.41 7.14 6.70
C ILE A 150 -21.07 6.40 6.76
N LEU A 151 -21.09 5.06 6.84
CA LEU A 151 -19.87 4.25 6.83
C LEU A 151 -19.12 4.33 5.49
N TYR A 152 -19.84 4.37 4.36
CA TYR A 152 -19.23 4.57 3.05
C TYR A 152 -18.57 5.94 2.92
N ASP A 153 -19.22 7.01 3.39
CA ASP A 153 -18.65 8.35 3.40
C ASP A 153 -17.39 8.40 4.29
N HIS A 154 -17.44 7.76 5.46
CA HIS A 154 -16.30 7.67 6.36
C HIS A 154 -15.13 6.91 5.73
N ARG A 155 -15.39 5.77 5.08
CA ARG A 155 -14.38 5.01 4.33
C ARG A 155 -13.77 5.86 3.22
N SER A 156 -14.60 6.57 2.44
CA SER A 156 -14.14 7.46 1.36
C SER A 156 -13.21 8.56 1.91
N HIS A 157 -13.58 9.17 3.04
CA HIS A 157 -12.75 10.16 3.71
C HIS A 157 -11.40 9.58 4.19
N LEU A 158 -11.40 8.38 4.79
CA LEU A 158 -10.17 7.72 5.22
C LEU A 158 -9.25 7.37 4.03
N VAL A 159 -9.82 6.87 2.92
CA VAL A 159 -9.06 6.59 1.69
C VAL A 159 -8.42 7.86 1.13
N LYS A 160 -9.17 8.97 1.07
CA LYS A 160 -8.62 10.27 0.63
C LYS A 160 -7.47 10.72 1.52
N ARG A 161 -7.61 10.60 2.84
CA ARG A 161 -6.54 10.94 3.79
C ARG A 161 -5.29 10.09 3.59
N LEU A 162 -5.46 8.78 3.39
CA LEU A 162 -4.35 7.87 3.11
C LEU A 162 -3.62 8.28 1.83
N GLN A 163 -4.35 8.53 0.74
CA GLN A 163 -3.76 8.97 -0.52
C GLN A 163 -3.00 10.29 -0.39
N THR A 164 -3.49 11.24 0.42
CA THR A 164 -2.77 12.48 0.71
C THR A 164 -1.47 12.21 1.46
N CYS A 165 -1.49 11.37 2.50
CA CYS A 165 -0.27 10.99 3.24
C CYS A 165 0.74 10.29 2.33
N ASP A 166 0.31 9.30 1.54
CA ASP A 166 1.18 8.59 0.59
C ASP A 166 1.82 9.55 -0.42
N SER A 167 1.06 10.54 -0.94
CA SER A 167 1.60 11.52 -1.88
C SER A 167 2.63 12.46 -1.25
N LEU A 168 2.46 12.82 0.03
CA LEU A 168 3.42 13.64 0.76
C LEU A 168 4.72 12.87 1.02
N GLU A 169 4.61 11.61 1.46
CA GLU A 169 5.78 10.74 1.66
C GLU A 169 6.53 10.48 0.34
N GLN A 170 5.82 10.23 -0.76
CA GLN A 170 6.45 10.10 -2.08
C GLN A 170 7.19 11.37 -2.51
N THR A 171 6.64 12.55 -2.20
CA THR A 171 7.30 13.82 -2.51
C THR A 171 8.58 13.99 -1.69
N GLU A 172 8.54 13.70 -0.39
CA GLU A 172 9.71 13.78 0.49
C GLU A 172 10.82 12.80 0.08
N ILE A 173 10.46 11.58 -0.32
CA ILE A 173 11.42 10.60 -0.86
C ILE A 173 12.08 11.14 -2.13
N HIS A 174 11.30 11.68 -3.06
CA HIS A 174 11.84 12.21 -4.30
C HIS A 174 12.80 13.38 -4.07
N ASP A 175 12.46 14.30 -3.16
CA ASP A 175 13.33 15.42 -2.78
C ASP A 175 14.66 14.93 -2.18
N LEU A 176 14.62 13.87 -1.35
CA LEU A 176 15.83 13.27 -0.77
C LEU A 176 16.68 12.55 -1.83
N GLU A 177 16.06 11.85 -2.79
CA GLU A 177 16.76 11.22 -3.91
C GLU A 177 17.47 12.27 -4.79
N ASP A 178 16.79 13.38 -5.09
CA ASP A 178 17.35 14.52 -5.82
C ASP A 178 18.54 15.14 -5.07
N GLN A 179 18.40 15.33 -3.75
CA GLN A 179 19.46 15.85 -2.91
C GLN A 179 20.67 14.90 -2.87
N LEU A 180 20.42 13.59 -2.77
CA LEU A 180 21.47 12.56 -2.81
C LEU A 180 22.23 12.63 -4.14
N LEU A 181 21.52 12.69 -5.26
CA LEU A 181 22.12 12.76 -6.59
C LEU A 181 23.02 14.00 -6.72
N ARG A 182 22.53 15.18 -6.31
CA ARG A 182 23.33 16.42 -6.32
C ARG A 182 24.56 16.33 -5.43
N LEU A 183 24.46 15.72 -4.25
CA LEU A 183 25.61 15.52 -3.36
C LEU A 183 26.63 14.55 -3.97
N GLN A 184 26.15 13.52 -4.67
CA GLN A 184 27.02 12.54 -5.33
C GLN A 184 27.73 13.16 -6.54
N GLU A 185 27.04 13.96 -7.35
CA GLU A 185 27.66 14.74 -8.42
C GLU A 185 28.73 15.72 -7.88
N GLN A 186 28.44 16.40 -6.75
CA GLN A 186 29.41 17.28 -6.10
C GLN A 186 30.63 16.53 -5.54
N TYR A 187 30.43 15.29 -5.09
CA TYR A 187 31.50 14.42 -4.60
C TYR A 187 32.39 13.97 -5.77
N ASP A 188 31.79 13.48 -6.85
CA ASP A 188 32.50 12.97 -8.03
C ASP A 188 33.25 14.08 -8.80
N ALA A 189 32.73 15.32 -8.79
CA ALA A 189 33.38 16.47 -9.43
C ALA A 189 34.65 16.96 -8.69
N ARG A 190 34.93 16.47 -7.46
CA ARG A 190 36.09 16.92 -6.68
C ARG A 190 37.29 15.98 -6.83
N PRO A 191 38.53 16.50 -6.84
CA PRO A 191 39.71 15.66 -6.82
C PRO A 191 39.73 14.82 -5.53
N HIS A 192 39.73 13.49 -5.66
CA HIS A 192 39.69 12.59 -4.51
C HIS A 192 40.82 12.88 -3.52
N VAL A 193 40.51 12.80 -2.23
CA VAL A 193 41.43 13.07 -1.11
C VAL A 193 42.78 12.37 -1.31
N ASN A 194 42.78 11.12 -1.78
CA ASN A 194 44.01 10.37 -2.05
C ASN A 194 44.91 11.01 -3.12
N LYS A 195 44.35 11.62 -4.16
CA LYS A 195 45.12 12.31 -5.22
C LYS A 195 45.71 13.62 -4.69
N ILE A 196 44.95 14.36 -3.89
CA ILE A 196 45.39 15.61 -3.23
C ILE A 196 46.52 15.28 -2.25
N THR A 197 46.33 14.29 -1.38
CA THR A 197 47.32 13.88 -0.37
C THR A 197 48.63 13.43 -1.02
N ARG A 198 48.59 12.58 -2.05
CA ARG A 198 49.80 12.18 -2.80
C ARG A 198 50.53 13.38 -3.41
N THR A 199 49.79 14.33 -3.98
CA THR A 199 50.38 15.54 -4.59
C THR A 199 51.05 16.42 -3.54
N ILE A 200 50.43 16.61 -2.36
CA ILE A 200 51.02 17.38 -1.25
C ILE A 200 52.32 16.74 -0.77
N TYR A 201 52.34 15.42 -0.56
CA TYR A 201 53.55 14.72 -0.13
C TYR A 201 54.69 14.85 -1.16
N ALA A 202 54.40 14.64 -2.44
CA ALA A 202 55.39 14.78 -3.51
C ALA A 202 55.96 16.21 -3.61
N LEU A 203 55.13 17.24 -3.38
CA LEU A 203 55.59 18.63 -3.37
C LEU A 203 56.46 18.94 -2.15
N ARG A 204 56.12 18.44 -0.96
CA ARG A 204 56.94 18.61 0.26
C ARG A 204 58.30 17.95 0.15
N GLU A 205 58.37 16.77 -0.47
CA GLU A 205 59.63 16.07 -0.71
C GLU A 205 60.55 16.86 -1.64
N LYS A 206 60.00 17.41 -2.75
CA LYS A 206 60.73 18.30 -3.65
C LYS A 206 61.22 19.57 -2.96
N GLU A 207 60.38 20.20 -2.14
CA GLU A 207 60.77 21.40 -1.38
C GLU A 207 61.94 21.10 -0.42
N SER A 208 61.86 20.00 0.33
CA SER A 208 62.91 19.58 1.25
C SER A 208 64.24 19.33 0.54
N PHE A 209 64.21 18.65 -0.61
CA PHE A 209 65.39 18.41 -1.44
C PHE A 209 66.02 19.73 -1.93
N LEU A 210 65.22 20.66 -2.43
CA LEU A 210 65.73 21.96 -2.91
C LEU A 210 66.33 22.79 -1.77
N ARG A 211 65.72 22.83 -0.58
CA ARG A 211 66.29 23.52 0.59
C ARG A 211 67.64 22.94 1.00
N PHE A 212 67.78 21.61 0.98
CA PHE A 212 69.04 20.93 1.28
C PHE A 212 70.15 21.30 0.27
N MET A 213 69.83 21.31 -1.03
CA MET A 213 70.78 21.71 -2.07
C MET A 213 71.26 23.16 -1.87
N VAL A 214 70.35 24.08 -1.54
CA VAL A 214 70.70 25.49 -1.27
C VAL A 214 71.61 25.61 -0.05
N SER A 215 71.31 24.88 1.04
CA SER A 215 72.14 24.97 2.26
C SER A 215 73.56 24.45 2.05
N GLN A 216 73.75 23.45 1.18
CA GLN A 216 75.07 22.91 0.85
C GLN A 216 75.88 23.85 -0.05
N ALA A 217 75.23 24.56 -0.98
CA ALA A 217 75.92 25.41 -1.96
C ALA A 217 76.27 26.81 -1.41
N ASN A 218 75.50 27.34 -0.46
CA ASN A 218 75.59 28.74 -0.05
C ASN A 218 76.93 29.10 0.62
N SER A 219 77.51 28.20 1.42
CA SER A 219 78.80 28.42 2.08
C SER A 219 79.95 28.54 1.07
N GLY A 220 79.96 27.69 0.04
CA GLY A 220 80.93 27.76 -1.05
C GLY A 220 80.77 29.03 -1.88
N ILE A 221 79.54 29.41 -2.25
CA ILE A 221 79.28 30.64 -3.01
C ILE A 221 79.80 31.87 -2.26
N GLN A 222 79.49 31.99 -0.97
CA GLN A 222 79.95 33.11 -0.15
C GLN A 222 81.47 33.12 0.01
N PHE A 223 82.09 31.95 0.16
CA PHE A 223 83.54 31.82 0.21
C PHE A 223 84.18 32.32 -1.09
N TYR A 224 83.72 31.85 -2.25
CA TYR A 224 84.27 32.23 -3.54
C TYR A 224 84.10 33.72 -3.83
N GLN A 225 82.94 34.31 -3.49
CA GLN A 225 82.71 35.74 -3.62
C GLN A 225 83.73 36.56 -2.80
N ARG A 226 83.96 36.20 -1.54
CA ARG A 226 84.95 36.88 -0.69
C ARG A 226 86.38 36.70 -1.20
N PHE A 227 86.70 35.50 -1.69
CA PHE A 227 88.01 35.21 -2.27
C PHE A 227 88.29 36.09 -3.50
N VAL A 228 87.32 36.23 -4.41
CA VAL A 228 87.46 37.11 -5.58
C VAL A 228 87.67 38.56 -5.13
N GLU A 229 86.90 39.05 -4.15
CA GLU A 229 87.08 40.40 -3.60
C GLU A 229 88.47 40.62 -2.98
N GLU A 230 89.06 39.60 -2.35
CA GLU A 230 90.39 39.64 -1.73
C GLU A 230 91.53 39.67 -2.76
N VAL A 231 91.40 38.91 -3.84
CA VAL A 231 92.46 38.77 -4.86
C VAL A 231 92.39 39.88 -5.92
N HIS A 232 91.20 40.42 -6.18
CA HIS A 232 90.95 41.43 -7.22
C HIS A 232 91.88 42.67 -7.18
N PRO A 233 92.19 43.29 -6.02
CA PRO A 233 93.10 44.44 -5.98
C PRO A 233 94.52 44.09 -6.45
N SER A 234 95.00 42.89 -6.14
CA SER A 234 96.31 42.40 -6.54
C SER A 234 96.34 42.10 -8.04
N GLU A 235 95.27 41.52 -8.59
CA GLU A 235 95.12 41.29 -10.03
C GLU A 235 95.06 42.59 -10.82
N MET A 236 94.30 43.57 -10.34
CA MET A 236 94.20 44.91 -10.96
C MET A 236 95.55 45.62 -10.93
N LYS A 237 96.29 45.51 -9.83
CA LYS A 237 97.65 46.05 -9.72
C LYS A 237 98.60 45.35 -10.70
N LEU A 238 98.53 44.02 -10.81
CA LEU A 238 99.30 43.24 -11.78
C LEU A 238 98.97 43.62 -13.24
N GLN A 239 97.70 43.86 -13.56
CA GLN A 239 97.28 44.34 -14.89
C GLN A 239 97.84 45.73 -15.19
N SER A 240 97.83 46.64 -14.21
CA SER A 240 98.36 48.01 -14.38
C SER A 240 99.88 48.04 -14.62
N LEU A 241 100.60 47.01 -14.14
CA LEU A 241 102.05 46.86 -14.29
C LEU A 241 102.44 46.01 -15.53
N SER A 242 101.48 45.33 -16.17
CA SER A 242 101.74 44.61 -17.42
C SER A 242 101.69 45.58 -18.61
N PRO A 243 102.71 45.61 -19.48
CA PRO A 243 102.64 46.40 -20.72
C PRO A 243 101.50 45.88 -21.60
N SER A 244 100.67 46.80 -22.12
CA SER A 244 99.53 46.43 -22.96
C SER A 244 99.99 45.75 -24.25
N THR A 245 99.41 44.60 -24.57
CA THR A 245 99.78 43.76 -25.73
C THR A 245 99.31 44.33 -27.07
N ALA A 246 99.08 45.64 -27.19
CA ALA A 246 98.65 46.28 -28.42
C ALA A 246 99.52 47.51 -28.77
N THR A 247 100.45 47.27 -29.70
CA THR A 247 101.07 48.24 -30.63
C THR A 247 101.97 49.36 -30.06
N SER A 248 103.28 49.10 -30.00
CA SER A 248 104.33 49.79 -30.80
C SER A 248 105.73 49.51 -30.22
N LYS A 249 106.62 49.00 -31.07
CA LYS A 249 107.98 48.53 -30.72
C LYS A 249 108.89 49.65 -30.19
N ALA A 250 109.05 49.68 -28.88
CA ALA A 250 110.32 49.85 -28.17
C ALA A 250 110.06 49.36 -26.75
N ASP A 251 110.23 48.06 -26.52
CA ASP A 251 110.15 47.49 -25.17
C ASP A 251 111.23 48.17 -24.32
N LEU A 252 110.83 49.15 -23.51
CA LEU A 252 111.67 49.61 -22.42
C LEU A 252 111.88 48.42 -21.49
N PRO A 253 113.12 48.07 -21.11
CA PRO A 253 113.33 47.02 -20.14
C PRO A 253 112.59 47.41 -18.87
N ILE A 254 111.58 46.61 -18.50
CA ILE A 254 110.89 46.71 -17.21
C ILE A 254 111.98 46.88 -16.15
N SER A 255 111.89 47.92 -15.32
CA SER A 255 112.90 48.16 -14.31
C SER A 255 112.99 46.96 -13.37
N GLU A 256 114.18 46.69 -12.84
CA GLU A 256 114.37 45.54 -11.94
C GLU A 256 113.43 45.60 -10.71
N ALA A 257 113.06 46.81 -10.30
CA ALA A 257 112.05 47.07 -9.26
C ALA A 257 110.63 46.63 -9.69
N GLU A 258 110.18 47.00 -10.89
CA GLU A 258 108.87 46.58 -11.42
C GLU A 258 108.84 45.08 -11.72
N ARG A 259 109.95 44.48 -12.17
CA ARG A 259 110.04 43.02 -12.36
C ARG A 259 109.89 42.27 -11.03
N SER A 260 110.53 42.76 -9.98
CA SER A 260 110.38 42.21 -8.63
C SER A 260 108.95 42.39 -8.11
N GLU A 261 108.31 43.54 -8.38
CA GLU A 261 106.92 43.79 -7.99
C GLU A 261 105.91 42.89 -8.73
N ILE A 262 106.11 42.64 -10.02
CA ILE A 262 105.29 41.71 -10.81
C ILE A 262 105.46 40.27 -10.32
N ALA A 263 106.70 39.83 -10.07
CA ALA A 263 106.98 38.48 -9.59
C ALA A 263 106.39 38.24 -8.18
N THR A 264 106.46 39.24 -7.31
CA THR A 264 105.87 39.17 -5.97
C THR A 264 104.34 39.17 -6.01
N LEU A 265 103.71 39.98 -6.87
CA LEU A 265 102.26 39.96 -7.08
C LEU A 265 101.76 38.63 -7.66
N LEU A 266 102.43 38.10 -8.69
CA LEU A 266 102.09 36.79 -9.27
C LEU A 266 102.23 35.67 -8.24
N SER A 267 103.31 35.67 -7.47
CA SER A 267 103.52 34.69 -6.40
C SER A 267 102.44 34.79 -5.32
N SER A 268 102.06 36.00 -4.92
CA SER A 268 101.02 36.24 -3.91
C SER A 268 99.65 35.79 -4.40
N ILE A 269 99.27 36.16 -5.63
CA ILE A 269 97.99 35.76 -6.24
C ILE A 269 97.94 34.23 -6.32
N LEU A 270 98.99 33.61 -6.86
CA LEU A 270 99.06 32.17 -7.00
C LEU A 270 98.99 31.44 -5.65
N HIS A 271 99.63 31.99 -4.62
CA HIS A 271 99.54 31.46 -3.26
C HIS A 271 98.12 31.56 -2.71
N SER A 272 97.44 32.69 -2.89
CA SER A 272 96.04 32.88 -2.48
C SER A 272 95.10 31.90 -3.19
N PHE A 273 95.27 31.69 -4.50
CA PHE A 273 94.50 30.70 -5.25
C PHE A 273 94.74 29.26 -4.75
N LYS A 274 95.99 28.88 -4.50
CA LYS A 274 96.33 27.55 -3.96
C LYS A 274 95.77 27.33 -2.55
N SER A 275 95.86 28.35 -1.69
CA SER A 275 95.25 28.33 -0.36
C SER A 275 93.72 28.20 -0.44
N ALA A 276 93.07 28.96 -1.32
CA ALA A 276 91.63 28.88 -1.54
C ALA A 276 91.19 27.51 -2.09
N LEU A 277 92.02 26.88 -2.94
CA LEU A 277 91.77 25.55 -3.47
C LEU A 277 91.78 24.49 -2.35
N GLU A 278 92.72 24.55 -1.41
CA GLU A 278 92.76 23.65 -0.26
C GLU A 278 91.50 23.78 0.61
N VAL A 279 91.03 25.01 0.82
CA VAL A 279 89.77 25.27 1.53
C VAL A 279 88.57 24.73 0.73
N ALA A 280 88.53 24.91 -0.58
CA ALA A 280 87.45 24.39 -1.43
C ALA A 280 87.43 22.85 -1.48
N ILE A 281 88.60 22.19 -1.53
CA ILE A 281 88.75 20.73 -1.51
C ILE A 281 88.32 20.16 -0.17
N SER A 282 88.77 20.73 0.94
CA SER A 282 88.41 20.28 2.29
C SER A 282 86.90 20.39 2.57
N ASN A 283 86.21 21.33 1.91
CA ASN A 283 84.76 21.49 1.97
C ASN A 283 84.00 20.82 0.80
N ASN A 284 84.70 20.12 -0.10
CA ASN A 284 84.16 19.38 -1.25
C ASN A 284 83.30 20.24 -2.20
N TRP A 285 83.64 21.51 -2.38
CA TRP A 285 82.91 22.44 -3.25
C TRP A 285 83.31 22.27 -4.72
N LYS A 286 82.90 21.14 -5.33
CA LYS A 286 83.34 20.70 -6.67
C LYS A 286 83.37 21.78 -7.77
N PRO A 287 82.33 22.63 -7.97
CA PRO A 287 82.39 23.67 -9.00
C PRO A 287 83.47 24.72 -8.73
N ILE A 288 83.69 25.06 -7.46
CA ILE A 288 84.68 26.05 -7.03
C ILE A 288 86.09 25.47 -7.13
N ILE A 289 86.27 24.21 -6.77
CA ILE A 289 87.53 23.46 -6.93
C ILE A 289 87.98 23.53 -8.40
N ILE A 290 87.10 23.18 -9.35
CA ILE A 290 87.41 23.19 -10.78
C ILE A 290 87.80 24.59 -11.27
N LEU A 291 87.08 25.63 -10.84
CA LEU A 291 87.40 27.02 -11.23
C LEU A 291 88.77 27.44 -10.70
N LEU A 292 89.06 27.18 -9.41
CA LEU A 292 90.34 27.52 -8.79
C LEU A 292 91.51 26.74 -9.42
N GLU A 293 91.32 25.45 -9.75
CA GLU A 293 92.33 24.64 -10.46
C GLU A 293 92.69 25.25 -11.83
N GLN A 294 91.70 25.71 -12.59
CA GLN A 294 91.92 26.35 -13.89
C GLN A 294 92.70 27.66 -13.75
N ASP A 295 92.31 28.52 -12.80
CA ASP A 295 92.97 29.82 -12.60
C ASP A 295 94.41 29.65 -12.08
N ILE A 296 94.67 28.67 -11.21
CA ILE A 296 96.03 28.33 -10.75
C ILE A 296 96.92 27.98 -11.95
N VAL A 297 96.46 27.11 -12.85
CA VAL A 297 97.24 26.72 -14.03
C VAL A 297 97.58 27.94 -14.89
N LEU A 298 96.61 28.83 -15.12
CA LEU A 298 96.83 30.07 -15.89
C LEU A 298 97.86 30.99 -15.22
N TYR A 299 97.80 31.16 -13.90
CA TYR A 299 98.76 31.98 -13.17
C TYR A 299 100.15 31.34 -13.07
N GLU A 300 100.25 30.00 -13.00
CA GLU A 300 101.51 29.26 -13.08
C GLU A 300 102.18 29.43 -14.45
N GLU A 301 101.41 29.32 -15.54
CA GLU A 301 101.90 29.56 -16.89
C GLU A 301 102.39 31.02 -17.07
N ARG A 302 101.66 31.99 -16.51
CA ARG A 302 102.06 33.40 -16.54
C ARG A 302 103.33 33.67 -15.73
N MET A 303 103.51 32.97 -14.60
CA MET A 303 104.72 33.07 -13.79
C MET A 303 105.93 32.42 -14.48
N ASN A 304 105.76 31.26 -15.09
CA ASN A 304 106.80 30.56 -15.84
C ASN A 304 107.27 31.35 -17.08
N SER A 305 106.33 31.93 -17.82
CA SER A 305 106.65 32.79 -18.96
C SER A 305 107.39 34.07 -18.54
N PHE A 306 107.00 34.68 -17.42
CA PHE A 306 107.70 35.84 -16.84
C PHE A 306 109.12 35.49 -16.37
N SER A 307 109.34 34.32 -15.76
CA SER A 307 110.67 33.85 -15.34
C SER A 307 111.58 33.47 -16.51
N SER A 308 111.03 33.14 -17.69
CA SER A 308 111.80 32.78 -18.89
C SER A 308 112.38 33.98 -19.66
N MET A 309 112.01 35.22 -19.30
CA MET A 309 112.58 36.45 -19.85
C MET A 309 113.88 36.86 -19.11
N THR A 310 114.98 36.12 -19.30
CA THR A 310 116.32 36.60 -18.93
C THR A 310 116.95 37.39 -20.10
N PRO A 311 117.63 38.53 -19.84
CA PRO A 311 118.35 39.26 -20.87
C PRO A 311 119.64 38.52 -21.24
N SER A 312 119.84 38.22 -22.53
CA SER A 312 121.09 37.61 -23.02
C SER A 312 122.24 38.61 -22.96
N ASP A 313 123.23 38.30 -22.12
CA ASP A 313 124.56 38.93 -22.11
C ASP A 313 125.25 38.76 -23.48
N THR A 314 125.68 39.86 -24.09
CA THR A 314 126.80 39.83 -25.03
C THR A 314 127.84 40.84 -24.54
N SER A 315 128.92 40.26 -24.04
CA SER A 315 130.02 40.87 -23.32
C SER A 315 130.87 41.77 -24.23
N LEU A 316 131.21 42.97 -23.73
CA LEU A 316 132.24 43.85 -24.26
C LEU A 316 133.57 43.44 -23.62
N GLU A 317 134.40 42.69 -24.34
CA GLU A 317 135.76 42.35 -23.91
C GLU A 317 136.77 43.23 -24.68
N ILE A 318 137.47 44.09 -23.94
CA ILE A 318 138.61 44.89 -24.40
C ILE A 318 139.87 44.09 -24.09
N ALA A 319 140.74 43.87 -25.08
CA ALA A 319 142.18 43.66 -24.83
C ALA A 319 143.07 43.96 -26.05
N SER A 320 144.00 44.92 -25.85
CA SER A 320 145.44 44.88 -26.23
C SER A 320 145.81 45.02 -27.74
N GLN A 321 146.88 45.70 -28.21
CA GLN A 321 148.14 46.12 -27.61
C GLN A 321 148.95 47.04 -28.59
N LYS A 322 149.83 47.87 -28.02
CA LYS A 322 150.92 48.72 -28.57
C LYS A 322 150.61 50.09 -29.18
#